data_AF-A0AB36B6B9-F1
#
_entry.id   AF-A0AB36B6B9-F1
#
_cell.length_a   1.000
_cell.length_b   1.000
_cell.length_c   1.000
_cell.angle_alpha   90.00
_cell.angle_beta   90.00
_cell.angle_gamma   90.00
#
_symmetry.space_group_name_H-M   'P 1'
#
loop_
_entity.id
_entity.type
_entity.pdbx_description
1 polymer ?
#
loop_
_entity_poly.entity_id
_entity_poly.type
_entity_poly.pdbx_seq_one_letter_code
_entity_poly.pdbx_strand_id
1 'polypeptide(L)'
;MKYPVLRTRFLPNLYKHCKKVQALHVSYEDRGFLSQDEQRGIWLQDTREKLYEQIEGNFTTCQATRIFSLHKETFIIFKDNLTKKLLIEFLENLLTEISYYCEDQVQFRYQLLTAVLFQDGCEPRMTMANKLGRDIEDSDEIKQSTVLLKPGRPPRGKYFKSWKDYEKQMNERKAVHSPIEKPQPQKEAPVDTGDYMYYI
;
A
#
# COMPACT_ATOMS: atom_id res chain seq x y z
N MET A 1 -6.13 27.55 18.95
CA MET A 1 -5.92 26.88 17.65
C MET A 1 -6.68 25.55 17.68
N LYS A 2 -7.51 25.30 16.66
CA LYS A 2 -8.20 24.02 16.46
C LYS A 2 -7.25 23.05 15.76
N TYR A 3 -7.46 21.74 15.94
CA TYR A 3 -6.68 20.69 15.29
C TYR A 3 -7.59 19.90 14.34
N PRO A 4 -7.08 19.49 13.17
CA PRO A 4 -7.83 18.60 12.30
C PRO A 4 -8.14 17.28 13.02
N VAL A 5 -9.28 16.69 12.68
CA VAL A 5 -9.82 15.51 13.35
C VAL A 5 -9.65 14.30 12.44
N LEU A 6 -8.84 13.33 12.86
CA LEU A 6 -8.75 12.04 12.19
C LEU A 6 -9.83 11.12 12.76
N ARG A 7 -10.94 11.01 12.04
CA ARG A 7 -12.07 10.14 12.42
C ARG A 7 -11.82 8.71 12.01
N THR A 8 -12.03 7.78 12.93
CA THR A 8 -11.90 6.33 12.71
C THR A 8 -13.09 5.59 13.31
N ARG A 9 -13.45 4.44 12.73
CA ARG A 9 -14.45 3.53 13.34
C ARG A 9 -13.94 2.87 14.61
N PHE A 10 -12.65 2.51 14.63
CA PHE A 10 -12.03 1.76 15.73
C PHE A 10 -10.71 2.42 16.13
N LEU A 11 -10.47 2.48 17.44
CA LEU A 11 -9.19 2.92 17.97
C LEU A 11 -8.24 1.72 18.10
N PRO A 12 -6.98 1.84 17.69
CA PRO A 12 -5.98 0.83 18.01
C PRO A 12 -5.75 0.75 19.53
N ASN A 13 -5.44 -0.44 20.05
CA ASN A 13 -5.38 -0.76 21.48
C ASN A 13 -4.56 0.22 22.36
N LEU A 14 -3.54 0.87 21.80
CA LEU A 14 -2.62 1.76 22.52
C LEU A 14 -3.01 3.25 22.46
N TYR A 15 -4.09 3.56 21.74
CA TYR A 15 -4.57 4.90 21.47
C TYR A 15 -5.89 5.19 22.16
N LYS A 16 -6.07 6.45 22.57
CA LYS A 16 -7.26 6.90 23.31
C LYS A 16 -8.05 7.89 22.47
N HIS A 17 -9.37 7.85 22.60
CA HIS A 17 -10.28 8.83 22.03
C HIS A 17 -9.88 10.27 22.43
N CYS A 18 -9.98 11.22 21.50
CA CYS A 18 -9.62 12.64 21.68
C CYS A 18 -8.14 12.88 22.03
N LYS A 19 -7.22 11.99 21.65
CA LYS A 19 -5.78 12.18 21.86
C LYS A 19 -5.15 12.87 20.65
N LYS A 20 -4.25 13.81 20.90
CA LYS A 20 -3.38 14.39 19.86
C LYS A 20 -2.33 13.38 19.43
N VAL A 21 -2.13 13.25 18.13
CA VAL A 21 -1.17 12.34 17.49
C VAL A 21 -0.46 13.08 16.35
N GLN A 22 0.74 12.63 15.97
CA GLN A 22 1.26 12.94 14.64
C GLN A 22 0.63 11.95 13.65
N ALA A 23 0.10 12.43 12.54
CA ALA A 23 -0.48 11.63 11.49
C ALA A 23 0.34 11.82 10.20
N LEU A 24 0.78 10.70 9.62
CA LEU A 24 1.41 10.62 8.32
C LEU A 24 0.41 10.07 7.31
N HIS A 25 0.26 10.76 6.18
CA HIS A 25 -0.47 10.27 5.02
C HIS A 25 0.45 10.28 3.80
N VAL A 26 0.24 9.31 2.91
CA VAL A 26 0.96 9.18 1.64
C VAL A 26 -0.03 8.97 0.51
N SER A 27 -0.04 9.91 -0.43
CA SER A 27 -0.84 9.89 -1.64
C SER A 27 0.07 9.89 -2.87
N TYR A 28 -0.49 9.54 -4.02
CA TYR A 28 0.24 9.58 -5.28
C TYR A 28 -0.67 10.01 -6.41
N GLU A 29 -0.05 10.54 -7.45
CA GLU A 29 -0.68 10.89 -8.72
C GLU A 29 -0.07 10.01 -9.80
N ASP A 30 -0.91 9.23 -10.48
CA ASP A 30 -0.49 8.43 -11.63
C ASP A 30 -0.28 9.32 -12.85
N ARG A 31 0.87 9.15 -13.52
CA ARG A 31 1.23 9.86 -14.77
C ARG A 31 1.34 8.88 -15.94
N GLY A 32 0.58 7.80 -15.90
CA GLY A 32 0.52 6.79 -16.96
C GLY A 32 1.23 5.46 -16.62
N PHE A 33 1.66 5.26 -15.37
CA PHE A 33 2.22 3.99 -14.92
C PHE A 33 1.14 2.90 -14.90
N LEU A 34 -0.04 3.24 -14.37
CA LEU A 34 -1.14 2.30 -14.19
C LEU A 34 -1.87 1.93 -15.48
N SER A 35 -1.84 2.80 -16.49
CA SER A 35 -2.48 2.54 -17.79
C SER A 35 -1.75 1.53 -18.67
N GLN A 36 -0.51 1.16 -18.31
CA GLN A 36 0.31 0.26 -19.13
C GLN A 36 -0.01 -1.21 -18.90
N ASP A 37 -0.32 -1.60 -17.66
CA ASP A 37 -0.61 -2.99 -17.29
C ASP A 37 -1.40 -3.00 -15.96
N GLU A 38 -2.49 -3.77 -15.90
CA GLU A 38 -3.29 -3.96 -14.69
C GLU A 38 -2.45 -4.51 -13.53
N GLN A 39 -1.46 -5.37 -13.83
CA GLN A 39 -0.57 -5.95 -12.83
C GLN A 39 0.32 -4.90 -12.15
N ARG A 40 0.59 -3.75 -12.81
CA ARG A 40 1.31 -2.63 -12.18
C ARG A 40 0.50 -2.00 -11.05
N GLY A 41 -0.82 -1.94 -11.19
CA GLY A 41 -1.72 -1.49 -10.13
C GLY A 41 -1.65 -2.38 -8.89
N ILE A 42 -1.70 -3.70 -9.11
CA ILE A 42 -1.57 -4.70 -8.04
C ILE A 42 -0.20 -4.57 -7.36
N TRP A 43 0.88 -4.50 -8.14
CA TRP A 43 2.23 -4.34 -7.60
C TRP A 43 2.39 -3.02 -6.80
N LEU A 44 1.84 -1.91 -7.29
CA LEU A 44 1.92 -0.62 -6.60
C LEU A 44 1.13 -0.66 -5.28
N GLN A 45 -0.03 -1.31 -5.27
CA GLN A 45 -0.80 -1.53 -4.05
C GLN A 45 -0.02 -2.36 -3.04
N ASP A 46 0.50 -3.54 -3.43
CA ASP A 46 1.32 -4.40 -2.58
C ASP A 46 2.56 -3.66 -2.03
N THR A 47 3.17 -2.84 -2.88
CA THR A 47 4.35 -2.04 -2.53
C THR A 47 4.01 -0.95 -1.52
N ARG A 48 2.84 -0.31 -1.63
CA ARG A 48 2.34 0.65 -0.62
C ARG A 48 2.03 -0.03 0.72
N GLU A 49 1.44 -1.22 0.70
CA GLU A 49 1.20 -1.98 1.94
C GLU A 49 2.52 -2.29 2.66
N LYS A 50 3.55 -2.71 1.91
CA LYS A 50 4.91 -2.91 2.43
C LYS A 50 5.54 -1.61 2.92
N LEU A 51 5.33 -0.47 2.25
CA LEU A 51 5.84 0.81 2.71
C LEU A 51 5.32 1.13 4.12
N TYR A 52 4.03 0.91 4.36
CA TYR A 52 3.45 1.12 5.67
C TYR A 52 4.00 0.12 6.70
N GLU A 53 4.19 -1.15 6.33
CA GLU A 53 4.81 -2.16 7.21
C GLU A 53 6.25 -1.77 7.61
N GLN A 54 7.04 -1.25 6.66
CA GLN A 54 8.40 -0.78 6.92
C GLN A 54 8.41 0.39 7.92
N ILE A 55 7.45 1.32 7.79
CA ILE A 55 7.33 2.45 8.74
C ILE A 55 6.89 1.94 10.12
N GLU A 56 5.90 1.06 10.19
CA GLU A 56 5.45 0.47 11.46
C GLU A 56 6.59 -0.30 12.16
N GLY A 57 7.38 -1.07 11.41
CA GLY A 57 8.53 -1.82 11.91
C GLY A 57 9.70 -0.95 12.36
N ASN A 58 10.03 0.13 11.63
CA ASN A 58 11.15 1.02 12.00
C ASN A 58 10.79 1.97 13.15
N PHE A 59 9.51 2.30 13.34
CA PHE A 59 9.05 3.28 14.34
C PHE A 59 8.24 2.63 15.47
N THR A 60 8.58 1.38 15.84
CA THR A 60 7.97 0.63 16.96
C THR A 60 8.05 1.38 18.30
N THR A 61 9.16 2.06 18.57
CA THR A 61 9.35 2.87 19.80
C THR A 61 8.41 4.07 19.86
N CYS A 62 7.98 4.59 18.71
CA CYS A 62 6.98 5.66 18.59
C CYS A 62 5.54 5.13 18.58
N GLN A 63 5.37 3.81 18.71
CA GLN A 63 4.10 3.10 18.56
C GLN A 63 3.41 3.45 17.24
N ALA A 64 4.19 3.49 16.15
CA ALA A 64 3.65 3.69 14.81
C ALA A 64 2.56 2.66 14.55
N THR A 65 1.39 3.13 14.12
CA THR A 65 0.23 2.25 13.91
C THR A 65 -0.55 2.75 12.73
N ARG A 66 -0.82 1.85 11.78
CA ARG A 66 -1.71 2.11 10.67
C ARG A 66 -3.15 2.23 11.14
N ILE A 67 -3.85 3.20 10.58
CA ILE A 67 -5.26 3.43 10.83
C ILE A 67 -5.95 3.88 9.56
N PHE A 68 -7.23 3.54 9.43
CA PHE A 68 -8.06 3.95 8.31
C PHE A 68 -9.02 5.04 8.76
N SER A 69 -9.13 6.09 7.97
CA SER A 69 -10.16 7.10 8.17
C SER A 69 -11.55 6.53 7.90
N LEU A 70 -12.60 7.31 8.20
CA LEU A 70 -13.96 6.96 7.81
C LEU A 70 -14.13 6.81 6.29
N HIS A 71 -13.37 7.57 5.51
CA HIS A 71 -13.35 7.51 4.04
C HIS A 71 -12.40 6.44 3.49
N LYS A 72 -11.83 5.60 4.37
CA LYS A 72 -10.89 4.50 4.06
C LYS A 72 -9.52 4.97 3.58
N GLU A 73 -9.15 6.23 3.82
CA GLU A 73 -7.79 6.69 3.60
C GLU A 73 -6.84 6.14 4.67
N THR A 74 -5.65 5.74 4.24
CA THR A 74 -4.65 5.15 5.14
C THR A 74 -3.79 6.24 5.77
N PHE A 75 -3.70 6.23 7.09
CA PHE A 75 -2.79 7.05 7.87
C PHE A 75 -1.89 6.16 8.73
N ILE A 76 -0.67 6.62 9.01
CA ILE A 76 0.13 6.11 10.13
C ILE A 76 0.11 7.15 11.22
N ILE A 77 -0.35 6.76 12.40
CA ILE A 77 -0.29 7.61 13.58
C ILE A 77 0.89 7.24 14.46
N PHE A 78 1.46 8.26 15.10
CA PHE A 78 2.54 8.14 16.06
C PHE A 78 2.10 8.78 17.36
N LYS A 79 2.44 8.13 18.48
CA LYS A 79 2.02 8.57 19.80
C LYS A 79 2.91 9.69 20.33
N ASP A 80 4.13 9.35 20.73
CA ASP A 80 5.12 10.24 21.35
C ASP A 80 6.54 9.85 20.88
N ASN A 81 7.54 10.71 21.11
CA ASN A 81 8.98 10.49 20.80
C ASN A 81 9.37 10.42 19.31
N LEU A 82 8.52 10.91 18.40
CA LEU A 82 8.84 10.94 16.98
C LEU A 82 9.88 12.02 16.64
N THR A 83 11.05 11.61 16.15
CA THR A 83 11.99 12.51 15.48
C THR A 83 11.53 12.75 14.05
N LYS A 84 10.86 13.88 13.78
CA LYS A 84 10.30 14.20 12.46
C LYS A 84 11.33 14.11 11.33
N LYS A 85 12.55 14.59 11.57
CA LYS A 85 13.65 14.53 10.60
C LYS A 85 13.97 13.09 10.19
N LEU A 86 14.08 12.19 11.16
CA LEU A 86 14.36 10.77 10.92
C LEU A 86 13.22 10.09 10.15
N LEU A 87 11.97 10.39 10.50
CA LEU A 87 10.80 9.89 9.77
C LEU A 87 10.81 10.35 8.31
N ILE A 88 11.02 11.65 8.09
CA ILE A 88 11.03 12.24 6.75
C ILE A 88 12.16 11.64 5.91
N GLU A 89 13.39 11.58 6.44
CA GLU A 89 14.52 10.99 5.71
C GLU A 89 14.26 9.51 5.37
N PHE A 90 13.70 8.73 6.29
CA PHE A 90 13.35 7.34 6.02
C PHE A 90 12.23 7.22 4.98
N LEU A 91 11.15 7.98 5.13
CA LEU A 91 10.02 8.00 4.20
C LEU A 91 10.46 8.40 2.79
N GLU A 92 11.25 9.47 2.65
CA GLU A 92 11.72 9.94 1.35
C GLU A 92 12.63 8.91 0.69
N ASN A 93 13.45 8.17 1.45
CA ASN A 93 14.22 7.05 0.90
C ASN A 93 13.31 5.95 0.35
N LEU A 94 12.26 5.56 1.09
CA LEU A 94 11.30 4.55 0.64
C LEU A 94 10.55 5.03 -0.62
N LEU A 95 10.00 6.24 -0.61
CA LEU A 95 9.24 6.78 -1.72
C LEU A 95 10.10 7.01 -2.97
N THR A 96 11.38 7.39 -2.80
CA THR A 96 12.32 7.51 -3.92
C THR A 96 12.58 6.16 -4.59
N GLU A 97 12.71 5.08 -3.81
CA GLU A 97 12.85 3.72 -4.34
C GLU A 97 11.62 3.28 -5.14
N ILE A 98 10.42 3.53 -4.60
CA ILE A 98 9.17 3.21 -5.29
C ILE A 98 9.02 4.05 -6.57
N SER A 99 9.27 5.36 -6.50
CA SER A 99 9.22 6.27 -7.66
C SER A 99 10.15 5.80 -8.78
N TYR A 100 11.37 5.42 -8.42
CA TYR A 100 12.34 4.90 -9.37
C TYR A 100 11.86 3.60 -10.05
N TYR A 101 11.24 2.69 -9.30
CA TYR A 101 10.64 1.48 -9.88
C TYR A 101 9.37 1.74 -10.70
N CYS A 102 8.73 2.89 -10.49
CA CYS A 102 7.64 3.39 -11.32
C CYS A 102 8.12 4.21 -12.52
N GLU A 103 9.43 4.23 -12.80
CA GLU A 103 10.01 4.99 -13.93
C GLU A 103 9.64 6.49 -13.89
N ASP A 104 9.48 7.05 -12.69
CA ASP A 104 9.04 8.42 -12.42
C ASP A 104 7.65 8.78 -13.02
N GLN A 105 6.87 7.77 -13.41
CA GLN A 105 5.49 7.90 -13.88
C GLN A 105 4.47 7.87 -12.72
N VAL A 106 4.94 7.87 -11.47
CA VAL A 106 4.10 8.02 -10.28
C VAL A 106 4.70 9.12 -9.41
N GLN A 107 3.91 10.16 -9.15
CA GLN A 107 4.33 11.29 -8.34
C GLN A 107 3.79 11.16 -6.92
N PHE A 108 4.67 10.87 -5.97
CA PHE A 108 4.29 10.78 -4.56
C PHE A 108 4.18 12.13 -3.87
N ARG A 109 3.27 12.20 -2.92
CA ARG A 109 3.04 13.30 -1.98
C ARG A 109 2.90 12.70 -0.59
N TYR A 110 3.37 13.43 0.41
CA TYR A 110 3.15 13.04 1.81
C TYR A 110 2.76 14.24 2.67
N GLN A 111 2.07 13.96 3.76
CA GLN A 111 1.60 14.94 4.73
C GLN A 111 1.96 14.45 6.12
N LEU A 112 2.63 15.29 6.91
CA LEU A 112 2.92 15.03 8.31
C LEU A 112 2.39 16.19 9.17
N LEU A 113 1.31 15.94 9.91
CA LEU A 113 0.63 16.97 10.69
C LEU A 113 0.17 16.46 12.05
N THR A 114 -0.17 17.40 12.94
CA THR A 114 -0.76 17.08 14.24
C THR A 114 -2.28 17.02 14.10
N ALA A 115 -2.87 15.89 14.46
CA ALA A 115 -4.32 15.69 14.41
C ALA A 115 -4.85 15.21 15.76
N VAL A 116 -6.16 15.31 15.95
CA VAL A 116 -6.87 14.67 17.07
C VAL A 116 -7.49 13.39 16.57
N LEU A 117 -7.07 12.27 17.15
CA LEU A 117 -7.66 10.97 16.89
C LEU A 117 -9.04 10.88 17.54
N PHE A 118 -10.06 10.62 16.74
CA PHE A 118 -11.46 10.65 17.16
C PHE A 118 -12.17 9.38 16.73
N GLN A 119 -12.74 8.67 17.71
CA GLN A 119 -13.56 7.50 17.45
C GLN A 119 -14.98 7.93 17.08
N ASP A 120 -15.49 7.43 15.97
CA ASP A 120 -16.84 7.70 15.51
C ASP A 120 -17.89 7.19 16.51
N GLY A 121 -18.99 7.92 16.66
CA GLY A 121 -20.03 7.65 17.64
C GLY A 121 -19.70 7.97 19.10
N CYS A 122 -18.50 8.50 19.41
CA CYS A 122 -18.15 8.97 20.76
C CYS A 122 -18.29 10.49 20.89
N GLU A 123 -18.73 10.95 22.06
CA GLU A 123 -18.78 12.38 22.38
C GLU A 123 -17.38 12.98 22.62
N PRO A 124 -17.10 14.22 22.19
CA PRO A 124 -15.86 14.90 22.48
C PRO A 124 -15.56 14.99 23.98
N ARG A 125 -14.31 14.73 24.37
CA ARG A 125 -13.88 15.04 25.75
C ARG A 125 -14.00 16.53 26.01
N MET A 126 -14.56 16.93 27.16
CA MET A 126 -14.75 18.34 27.56
C MET A 126 -13.49 19.20 27.36
N THR A 127 -12.30 18.66 27.67
CA THR A 127 -11.02 19.37 27.56
C THR A 127 -10.55 19.62 26.11
N MET A 128 -11.15 18.91 25.14
CA MET A 128 -10.79 18.92 23.73
C MET A 128 -11.90 19.46 22.81
N ALA A 129 -13.14 19.59 23.28
CA ALA A 129 -14.28 20.06 22.48
C ALA A 129 -13.99 21.37 21.73
N ASN A 130 -13.43 22.37 22.42
CA ASN A 130 -13.08 23.67 21.83
C ASN A 130 -11.84 23.64 20.93
N LYS A 131 -11.14 22.51 20.87
CA LYS A 131 -9.90 22.28 20.10
C LYS A 131 -10.12 21.40 18.87
N LEU A 132 -11.32 20.87 18.66
CA LEU A 132 -11.65 20.08 17.46
C LEU A 132 -11.88 21.02 16.27
N GLY A 133 -11.20 20.72 15.17
CA GLY A 133 -11.33 21.39 13.88
C GLY A 133 -12.23 20.60 12.93
N ARG A 134 -11.99 20.80 11.63
CA ARG A 134 -12.63 20.02 10.56
C ARG A 134 -12.07 18.61 10.52
N ASP A 135 -12.71 17.74 9.73
CA ASP A 135 -12.11 16.47 9.37
C ASP A 135 -10.73 16.69 8.74
N ILE A 136 -9.79 15.77 8.98
CA ILE A 136 -8.41 15.87 8.52
C ILE A 136 -8.31 15.90 6.99
N GLU A 137 -9.22 15.23 6.29
CA GLU A 137 -9.20 15.17 4.82
C GLU A 137 -9.65 16.50 4.17
N ASP A 138 -10.56 17.23 4.83
CA ASP A 138 -11.10 18.52 4.37
C ASP A 138 -10.36 19.74 4.94
N SER A 139 -9.31 19.50 5.71
CA SER A 139 -8.63 20.49 6.52
C SER A 139 -7.66 21.35 5.69
N ASP A 140 -7.43 22.59 6.10
CA ASP A 140 -6.41 23.42 5.44
C ASP A 140 -5.00 22.97 5.87
N GLU A 141 -4.87 22.39 7.06
CA GLU A 141 -3.62 21.86 7.60
C GLU A 141 -3.07 20.68 6.78
N ILE A 142 -3.91 19.79 6.23
CA ILE A 142 -3.43 18.71 5.35
C ILE A 142 -2.92 19.27 4.02
N LYS A 143 -3.59 20.29 3.48
CA LYS A 143 -3.17 20.99 2.25
C LYS A 143 -1.85 21.72 2.47
N GLN A 144 -1.72 22.45 3.58
CA GLN A 144 -0.51 23.20 3.93
C GLN A 144 0.68 22.31 4.29
N SER A 145 0.44 21.10 4.81
CA SER A 145 1.48 20.12 5.14
C SER A 145 1.86 19.20 3.99
N THR A 146 1.25 19.37 2.81
CA THR A 146 1.55 18.56 1.62
C THR A 146 2.94 18.87 1.08
N VAL A 147 3.79 17.86 1.09
CA VAL A 147 5.11 17.89 0.49
C VAL A 147 5.09 17.03 -0.77
N LEU A 148 5.47 17.63 -1.89
CA LEU A 148 5.71 16.91 -3.14
C LEU A 148 7.09 16.25 -3.08
N LEU A 149 7.15 14.93 -3.26
CA LEU A 149 8.42 14.23 -3.36
C LEU A 149 9.16 14.74 -4.61
N LYS A 150 10.36 15.27 -4.43
CA LYS A 150 11.20 15.66 -5.56
C LYS A 150 11.91 14.42 -6.11
N PRO A 151 11.97 14.24 -7.44
CA PRO A 151 12.80 13.20 -8.05
C PRO A 151 14.23 13.29 -7.49
N GLY A 152 14.65 12.22 -6.84
CA GLY A 152 15.88 12.15 -6.07
C GLY A 152 16.99 11.39 -6.78
N ARG A 153 18.16 11.36 -6.14
CA ARG A 153 19.28 10.48 -6.54
C ARG A 153 18.82 9.01 -6.59
N PRO A 154 19.55 8.13 -7.30
CA PRO A 154 19.24 6.72 -7.35
C PRO A 154 19.00 6.16 -5.94
N PRO A 155 18.00 5.28 -5.77
CA PRO A 155 17.64 4.77 -4.46
C PRO A 155 18.83 4.09 -3.79
N ARG A 156 19.04 4.39 -2.52
CA ARG A 156 20.10 3.76 -1.69
C ARG A 156 19.62 2.46 -1.03
N GLY A 157 18.30 2.27 -0.96
CA GLY A 157 17.65 1.13 -0.33
C GLY A 157 17.48 -0.07 -1.27
N LYS A 158 17.12 -1.20 -0.66
CA LYS A 158 16.58 -2.40 -1.30
C LYS A 158 15.38 -2.88 -0.49
N TYR A 159 14.49 -1.95 -0.13
CA TYR A 159 13.32 -2.24 0.70
C TYR A 159 12.21 -2.91 -0.13
N PHE A 160 12.17 -2.62 -1.43
CA PHE A 160 11.12 -3.09 -2.32
C PHE A 160 11.67 -3.95 -3.43
N LYS A 161 10.80 -4.83 -3.91
CA LYS A 161 11.07 -5.61 -5.11
C LYS A 161 10.63 -4.79 -6.31
N SER A 162 11.51 -4.63 -7.30
CA SER A 162 11.22 -3.84 -8.49
C SER A 162 10.04 -4.41 -9.28
N TRP A 163 9.38 -3.55 -10.06
CA TRP A 163 8.33 -3.97 -11.01
C TRP A 163 8.83 -5.07 -11.95
N LYS A 164 10.04 -4.92 -12.50
CA LYS A 164 10.66 -5.90 -13.42
C LYS A 164 10.86 -7.27 -12.78
N ASP A 165 11.28 -7.30 -11.51
CA ASP A 165 11.43 -8.57 -10.78
C ASP A 165 10.05 -9.18 -10.43
N TYR A 166 9.04 -8.33 -10.19
CA TYR A 166 7.65 -8.76 -9.98
C TYR A 166 7.08 -9.43 -11.22
N GLU A 167 7.17 -8.76 -12.37
CA GLU A 167 6.76 -9.25 -13.67
C GLU A 167 7.42 -10.60 -14.00
N LYS A 168 8.75 -10.71 -13.82
CA LYS A 168 9.48 -11.96 -14.05
C LYS A 168 8.92 -13.12 -13.22
N GLN A 169 8.70 -12.92 -11.92
CA GLN A 169 8.15 -13.98 -11.06
C GLN A 169 6.71 -14.36 -11.43
N MET A 170 5.90 -13.41 -11.89
CA MET A 170 4.55 -13.74 -12.38
C MET A 170 4.61 -14.57 -13.66
N ASN A 171 5.48 -14.20 -14.59
CA ASN A 171 5.65 -14.94 -15.84
C ASN A 171 6.16 -16.37 -15.60
N GLU A 172 7.09 -16.54 -14.66
CA GLU A 172 7.55 -17.86 -14.22
C GLU A 172 6.42 -18.69 -13.59
N ARG A 173 5.59 -18.09 -12.73
CA ARG A 173 4.43 -18.79 -12.13
C ARG A 173 3.41 -19.22 -13.18
N LYS A 174 3.13 -18.36 -14.17
CA LYS A 174 2.24 -18.67 -15.30
C LYS A 174 2.80 -19.82 -16.14
N ALA A 175 4.10 -19.80 -16.45
CA ALA A 175 4.75 -20.86 -17.22
C ALA A 175 4.72 -22.23 -16.54
N VAL A 176 4.78 -22.27 -15.20
CA VAL A 176 4.66 -23.52 -14.41
C VAL A 176 3.23 -24.06 -14.35
N HIS A 177 2.21 -23.18 -14.48
CA HIS A 177 0.79 -23.56 -14.40
C HIS A 177 0.12 -23.72 -15.77
N SER A 178 0.83 -23.51 -16.88
CA SER A 178 0.34 -23.87 -18.21
C SER A 178 0.23 -25.40 -18.32
N PRO A 179 -0.94 -25.96 -18.70
CA PRO A 179 -1.05 -27.39 -18.94
C PRO A 179 -0.09 -27.77 -20.06
N ILE A 180 0.80 -28.73 -19.80
CA ILE A 180 1.54 -29.42 -20.85
C ILE A 180 0.48 -30.10 -21.71
N GLU A 181 0.22 -29.57 -22.91
CA GLU A 181 -0.49 -30.32 -23.95
C GLU A 181 0.34 -31.57 -24.25
N LYS A 182 -0.03 -32.69 -23.63
CA LYS A 182 0.47 -34.00 -24.02
C LYS A 182 -0.04 -34.24 -25.46
N PRO A 183 0.83 -34.62 -26.42
CA PRO A 183 0.36 -35.06 -27.72
C PRO A 183 -0.60 -36.23 -27.52
N GLN A 184 -1.83 -36.11 -28.02
CA GLN A 184 -2.77 -37.22 -28.02
C GLN A 184 -2.18 -38.36 -28.87
N PRO A 185 -2.06 -39.59 -28.35
CA PRO A 185 -1.73 -40.72 -29.19
C PRO A 185 -2.86 -40.93 -30.20
N GLN A 186 -2.50 -41.05 -31.48
CA GLN A 186 -3.39 -41.35 -32.58
C GLN A 186 -4.19 -42.62 -32.25
N LYS A 187 -5.52 -42.51 -32.31
CA LYS A 187 -6.43 -43.66 -32.21
C LYS A 187 -6.25 -44.53 -33.45
N GLU A 188 -5.60 -45.68 -33.31
CA GLU A 188 -5.86 -46.81 -34.20
C GLU A 188 -7.22 -47.41 -33.85
N ALA A 189 -8.07 -47.59 -34.87
CA ALA A 189 -9.38 -48.21 -34.78
C ALA A 189 -9.37 -49.51 -35.62
N PRO A 190 -10.35 -50.41 -35.47
CA PRO A 190 -10.30 -51.55 -34.56
C PRO A 190 -10.11 -52.88 -35.33
N VAL A 191 -9.64 -53.90 -34.61
CA VAL A 191 -9.59 -55.29 -35.09
C VAL A 191 -11.02 -55.82 -35.27
N ASP A 192 -11.35 -56.28 -36.47
CA ASP A 192 -12.52 -57.13 -36.73
C ASP A 192 -12.03 -58.50 -37.18
N THR A 193 -12.04 -59.45 -36.24
CA THR A 193 -11.90 -60.88 -36.47
C THR A 193 -13.30 -61.46 -36.67
N GLY A 194 -13.63 -61.81 -37.92
CA GLY A 194 -14.83 -62.55 -38.29
C GLY A 194 -14.47 -63.62 -39.31
N ASP A 195 -14.66 -64.87 -38.90
CA ASP A 195 -14.42 -66.15 -39.58
C ASP A 195 -14.85 -66.22 -41.05
N TYR A 196 -14.26 -67.15 -41.82
CA TYR A 196 -14.97 -68.32 -42.37
C TYR A 196 -14.11 -69.19 -43.33
N MET A 197 -13.95 -70.48 -42.94
CA MET A 197 -13.92 -71.73 -43.75
C MET A 197 -12.61 -72.09 -44.51
N TYR A 198 -12.20 -73.35 -44.78
CA TYR A 198 -12.84 -74.67 -44.92
C TYR A 198 -11.87 -75.83 -44.50
N TYR A 199 -12.44 -76.85 -43.82
CA TYR A 199 -12.23 -78.32 -43.88
C TYR A 199 -10.92 -78.94 -44.42
N ILE A 200 -10.28 -79.85 -43.65
CA ILE A 200 -10.41 -81.34 -43.75
C ILE A 200 -10.18 -81.95 -42.35
#